data_AF-A0A814ELI2-F1
#
_entry.id   AF-A0A814ELI2-F1
#
_cell.length_a   1.000
_cell.length_b   1.000
_cell.length_c   1.000
_cell.angle_alpha   90.00
_cell.angle_beta   90.00
_cell.angle_gamma   90.00
#
_symmetry.space_group_name_H-M   'P 1'
#
loop_
_entity.id
_entity.type
_entity.pdbx_description
1 polymer ?
#
loop_
_entity_poly.entity_id
_entity_poly.type
_entity_poly.pdbx_seq_one_letter_code
_entity_poly.pdbx_strand_id
1 'polypeptide(L)'
;MTYKSFTNGTKHILDLIFCSTSLYSKFVNLNVIDNLLNSYHYPILIEYETSLNLNNDTIIEKKFDFRRPNWIEFSNELPTLIPEGIKENVSKINEFITTNLIKAAENTILKFNGKKRANILPKYVLDLIKYKNSIKIKSSMDKCLLNKIKKIIKEEIVALKSKSWENFY
;
A
#
# COMPACT_ATOMS: atom_id res chain seq x y z
N MET A 1 17.89 18.35 7.62
CA MET A 1 18.81 18.55 8.75
C MET A 1 18.22 19.68 9.57
N THR A 2 17.69 19.38 10.76
CA THR A 2 16.85 20.34 11.49
C THR A 2 16.96 20.17 12.99
N TYR A 3 16.93 21.32 13.67
CA TYR A 3 17.25 21.62 15.06
C TYR A 3 16.17 21.24 16.11
N LYS A 4 16.56 21.15 17.38
CA LYS A 4 15.69 20.87 18.55
C LYS A 4 16.14 21.73 19.71
N SER A 5 15.37 22.76 20.08
CA SER A 5 15.69 23.61 21.23
C SER A 5 15.36 22.89 22.55
N PHE A 6 16.35 22.64 23.39
CA PHE A 6 16.14 22.24 24.78
C PHE A 6 15.92 23.47 25.66
N THR A 7 15.42 23.25 26.88
CA THR A 7 15.16 24.27 27.93
C THR A 7 16.36 25.18 28.26
N ASN A 8 17.54 24.82 27.76
CA ASN A 8 18.82 25.49 27.99
C ASN A 8 19.23 26.38 26.80
N GLY A 9 18.38 26.47 25.76
CA GLY A 9 18.65 27.20 24.51
C GLY A 9 19.50 26.43 23.48
N THR A 10 19.88 25.18 23.77
CA THR A 10 20.71 24.36 22.86
C THR A 10 19.86 23.70 21.78
N LYS A 11 20.30 23.78 20.52
CA LYS A 11 19.59 23.21 19.37
C LYS A 11 20.27 21.92 18.83
N HIS A 12 19.58 20.78 18.77
CA HIS A 12 20.14 19.49 18.30
C HIS A 12 19.47 18.96 17.03
N ILE A 13 20.19 18.23 16.18
CA ILE A 13 19.62 17.60 14.99
C ILE A 13 19.32 16.14 15.28
N LEU A 14 18.03 15.79 15.35
CA LEU A 14 17.58 14.43 15.65
C LEU A 14 16.71 13.83 14.54
N ASP A 15 16.01 14.67 13.79
CA ASP A 15 15.12 14.24 12.72
C ASP A 15 15.90 14.16 11.41
N LEU A 16 15.99 12.95 10.86
CA LEU A 16 16.78 12.62 9.67
C LEU A 16 15.88 12.23 8.51
N ILE A 17 16.31 12.61 7.31
CA ILE A 17 15.63 12.24 6.07
C ILE A 17 16.66 11.57 5.18
N PHE A 18 16.37 10.33 4.81
CA PHE A 18 17.17 9.57 3.87
C PHE A 18 16.43 9.49 2.54
N CYS A 19 17.16 9.70 1.45
CA CYS A 19 16.64 9.55 0.10
C CYS A 19 17.70 8.93 -0.81
N SER A 20 17.26 8.36 -1.93
CA SER A 20 18.19 7.91 -2.96
C SER A 20 18.88 9.12 -3.59
N THR A 21 20.09 8.94 -4.11
CA THR A 21 20.85 9.99 -4.81
C THR A 21 20.05 10.61 -5.96
N SER A 22 19.25 9.80 -6.65
CA SER A 22 18.35 10.22 -7.73
C SER A 22 17.19 11.11 -7.30
N LEU A 23 16.77 11.01 -6.03
CA LEU A 23 15.74 11.87 -5.46
C LEU A 23 16.38 13.11 -4.84
N TYR A 24 17.54 12.97 -4.20
CA TYR A 24 18.32 14.07 -3.65
C TYR A 24 18.66 15.12 -4.71
N SER A 25 19.04 14.68 -5.92
CA SER A 25 19.33 15.58 -7.04
C SER A 25 18.15 16.44 -7.49
N LYS A 26 16.94 16.16 -6.99
CA LYS A 26 15.71 16.92 -7.29
C LYS A 26 15.31 17.84 -6.15
N PHE A 27 16.04 17.89 -5.04
CA PHE A 27 15.70 18.76 -3.93
C PHE A 27 15.92 20.21 -4.34
N VAL A 28 14.86 21.00 -4.29
CA VAL A 28 14.88 22.45 -4.54
C VAL A 28 15.23 23.16 -3.24
N ASN A 29 14.63 22.72 -2.13
CA ASN A 29 14.85 23.34 -0.83
C ASN A 29 14.67 22.35 0.32
N LEU A 30 15.40 22.58 1.41
CA LEU A 30 15.23 21.89 2.68
C LEU A 30 15.19 22.94 3.78
N ASN A 31 14.04 23.08 4.44
CA ASN A 31 13.81 24.08 5.46
C ASN A 31 13.39 23.48 6.80
N VAL A 32 13.72 24.21 7.84
CA VAL A 32 13.21 24.03 9.20
C VAL A 32 12.07 25.00 9.39
N ILE A 33 10.89 24.51 9.75
CA ILE A 33 9.80 25.40 10.16
C ILE A 33 9.94 25.62 11.67
N ASP A 34 10.47 26.79 12.04
CA ASP A 34 10.69 27.18 13.45
C ASP A 34 9.48 27.86 14.10
N ASN A 35 8.47 28.20 13.29
CA ASN A 35 7.22 28.84 13.70
C ASN A 35 6.05 27.86 13.62
N LEU A 36 5.41 27.66 14.78
CA LEU A 36 4.31 26.73 15.04
C LEU A 36 4.73 25.27 15.32
N LEU A 37 4.57 24.86 16.57
CA LEU A 37 3.55 23.92 17.03
C LEU A 37 3.90 23.55 18.49
N ASN A 38 2.93 23.07 19.26
CA ASN A 38 3.08 22.66 20.67
C ASN A 38 3.93 21.39 20.85
N SER A 39 5.08 21.30 20.17
CA SER A 39 5.97 20.16 20.10
C SER A 39 7.41 20.58 20.39
N TYR A 40 8.19 19.67 20.98
CA TYR A 40 9.63 19.86 21.19
C TYR A 40 10.48 19.60 19.93
N HIS A 41 9.84 19.35 18.78
CA HIS A 41 10.47 19.08 17.49
C HIS A 41 10.00 20.08 16.44
N TYR A 42 10.94 20.66 15.67
CA TYR A 42 10.63 21.53 14.54
C TYR A 42 10.37 20.70 13.27
N PRO A 43 9.26 20.91 12.56
CA PRO A 43 9.00 20.24 11.30
C PRO A 43 10.10 20.50 10.25
N ILE A 44 10.39 19.49 9.45
CA ILE A 44 11.26 19.61 8.27
C ILE A 44 10.40 19.64 7.03
N LEU A 45 10.57 20.68 6.21
CA LEU A 45 9.94 20.80 4.90
C LEU A 45 10.98 20.50 3.82
N ILE A 46 10.63 19.64 2.87
CA ILE A 46 11.42 19.43 1.65
C ILE A 46 10.57 19.83 0.47
N GLU A 47 11.13 20.71 -0.35
CA GLU A 47 10.62 21.04 -1.67
C GLU A 47 11.50 20.30 -2.68
N TYR A 48 10.87 19.62 -3.63
CA TYR A 48 11.59 18.93 -4.69
C TYR A 48 10.91 19.20 -6.02
N GLU A 49 11.73 19.23 -7.08
CA GLU A 49 11.25 19.50 -8.42
C GLU A 49 10.50 18.28 -8.93
N THR A 50 9.20 18.45 -9.13
CA THR A 50 8.32 17.41 -9.67
C THR A 50 8.25 17.43 -11.19
N SER A 51 9.23 18.07 -11.88
CA SER A 51 9.38 18.02 -13.34
C SER A 51 9.81 16.63 -13.81
N LEU A 52 9.14 15.61 -13.30
CA LEU A 52 8.95 14.40 -14.06
C LEU A 52 8.08 14.78 -15.25
N ASN A 53 8.69 14.82 -16.43
CA ASN A 53 8.10 14.06 -17.53
C ASN A 53 8.00 12.62 -17.03
N LEU A 54 6.94 12.34 -16.26
CA LEU A 54 6.35 11.01 -16.21
C LEU A 54 5.89 10.80 -17.65
N ASN A 55 6.80 10.39 -18.54
CA ASN A 55 6.36 9.59 -19.66
C ASN A 55 5.46 8.55 -19.01
N ASN A 56 4.18 8.53 -19.41
CA ASN A 56 3.13 7.68 -18.88
C ASN A 56 3.44 6.16 -19.03
N ASP A 57 4.69 5.80 -19.31
CA ASP A 57 5.21 4.48 -19.64
C ASP A 57 5.75 3.73 -18.42
N THR A 58 6.03 4.39 -17.30
CA THR A 58 6.10 3.69 -16.00
C THR A 58 4.81 3.93 -15.25
N ILE A 59 3.75 3.26 -15.70
CA ILE A 59 2.70 2.82 -14.79
C ILE A 59 3.45 2.17 -13.63
N ILE A 60 3.54 2.84 -12.48
CA ILE A 60 3.90 2.18 -11.24
C ILE A 60 2.74 1.22 -11.03
N GLU A 61 2.85 0.01 -11.58
CA GLU A 61 1.94 -1.08 -11.27
C GLU A 61 1.96 -1.14 -9.76
N LYS A 62 0.84 -0.76 -9.14
CA LYS A 62 0.71 -0.86 -7.70
C LYS A 62 0.84 -2.34 -7.40
N LYS A 63 2.05 -2.78 -7.06
CA LYS A 63 2.36 -4.20 -6.93
C LYS A 63 1.58 -4.81 -5.77
N PHE A 64 1.30 -4.02 -4.73
CA PHE A 64 0.72 -4.46 -3.46
C PHE A 64 -0.46 -3.58 -3.03
N ASP A 65 -1.54 -4.21 -2.54
CA ASP A 65 -2.71 -3.57 -1.95
C ASP A 65 -2.52 -3.36 -0.44
N PHE A 66 -1.93 -2.23 -0.09
CA PHE A 66 -1.67 -1.83 1.30
C PHE A 66 -2.91 -1.45 2.10
N ARG A 67 -4.14 -1.62 1.57
CA ARG A 67 -5.38 -1.35 2.33
C ARG A 67 -5.75 -2.48 3.28
N ARG A 68 -5.25 -3.71 3.04
CA ARG A 68 -5.53 -4.90 3.87
C ARG A 68 -4.30 -5.81 4.03
N PRO A 69 -3.16 -5.28 4.48
CA PRO A 69 -1.97 -6.10 4.73
C PRO A 69 -2.14 -6.97 5.98
N ASN A 70 -1.59 -8.19 5.95
CA ASN A 70 -1.40 -8.98 7.15
C ASN A 70 -0.05 -8.63 7.79
N TRP A 71 -0.03 -7.57 8.61
CA TRP A 71 1.21 -7.09 9.23
C TRP A 71 1.87 -8.09 10.19
N ILE A 72 1.08 -8.98 10.78
CA ILE A 72 1.60 -10.01 11.70
C ILE A 72 2.43 -11.01 10.90
N GLU A 73 1.87 -11.58 9.84
CA GLU A 73 2.62 -12.48 8.94
C GLU A 73 3.80 -11.78 8.29
N PHE A 74 3.62 -10.54 7.82
CA PHE A 74 4.72 -9.75 7.25
C PHE A 74 5.89 -9.63 8.23
N SER A 75 5.61 -9.35 9.50
CA SER A 75 6.65 -9.23 10.53
C SER A 75 7.35 -10.56 10.83
N ASN A 76 6.62 -11.67 10.79
CA ASN A 76 7.16 -13.02 11.00
C ASN A 76 8.10 -13.46 9.87
N GLU A 77 7.89 -12.97 8.65
CA GLU A 77 8.74 -13.25 7.48
C GLU A 77 10.06 -12.44 7.49
N LEU A 78 10.16 -11.39 8.31
CA LEU A 78 11.37 -10.57 8.36
C LEU A 78 12.48 -11.26 9.16
N PRO A 79 13.74 -11.20 8.68
CA PRO A 79 14.86 -11.71 9.44
C PRO A 79 15.03 -10.90 10.74
N THR A 80 15.22 -11.62 11.84
CA THR A 80 15.44 -11.01 13.17
C THR A 80 16.87 -10.49 13.36
N LEU A 81 17.82 -10.94 12.54
CA LEU A 81 19.24 -10.62 12.67
C LEU A 81 19.86 -10.32 11.30
N ILE A 82 20.79 -9.35 11.30
CA ILE A 82 21.66 -9.06 10.17
C ILE A 82 22.87 -10.01 10.25
N PRO A 83 23.21 -10.75 9.17
CA PRO A 83 24.38 -11.64 9.14
C PRO A 83 25.68 -10.89 9.46
N GLU A 84 26.55 -11.49 10.28
CA GLU A 84 27.81 -10.85 10.73
C GLU A 84 28.68 -10.39 9.57
N GLY A 85 28.80 -11.22 8.53
CA GLY A 85 29.65 -10.96 7.35
C GLY A 85 29.22 -9.79 6.47
N ILE A 86 28.10 -9.11 6.77
CA ILE A 86 27.66 -7.92 6.04
C ILE A 86 27.54 -6.67 6.91
N LYS A 87 27.68 -6.77 8.24
CA LYS A 87 27.43 -5.64 9.17
C LYS A 87 28.31 -4.41 8.94
N GLU A 88 29.52 -4.60 8.44
CA GLU A 88 30.47 -3.50 8.21
C GLU A 88 30.26 -2.82 6.84
N ASN A 89 29.39 -3.36 5.99
CA ASN A 89 29.15 -2.85 4.64
C ASN A 89 27.71 -2.34 4.49
N VAL A 90 27.56 -1.02 4.55
CA VAL A 90 26.26 -0.33 4.45
C VAL A 90 25.50 -0.70 3.19
N SER A 91 26.17 -0.85 2.04
CA SER A 91 25.52 -1.23 0.78
C SER A 91 24.93 -2.63 0.85
N LYS A 92 25.67 -3.59 1.41
CA LYS A 92 25.19 -4.97 1.59
C LYS A 92 24.06 -5.05 2.62
N ILE A 93 24.10 -4.24 3.68
CA ILE A 93 23.01 -4.14 4.64
C ILE A 93 21.75 -3.60 3.96
N ASN A 94 21.87 -2.54 3.17
CA ASN A 94 20.74 -1.96 2.46
C ASN A 94 20.12 -2.96 1.47
N GLU A 95 20.95 -3.68 0.72
CA GLU A 95 20.50 -4.75 -0.18
C GLU A 95 19.79 -5.87 0.58
N PHE A 96 20.35 -6.31 1.71
CA PHE A 96 19.76 -7.32 2.58
C PHE A 96 18.38 -6.88 3.10
N ILE A 97 18.27 -5.68 3.67
CA ILE A 97 17.01 -5.14 4.20
C ILE A 97 15.98 -5.02 3.07
N THR A 98 16.36 -4.42 1.95
CA THR A 98 15.47 -4.21 0.81
C THR A 98 14.94 -5.53 0.26
N THR A 99 15.82 -6.51 0.06
CA THR A 99 15.44 -7.83 -0.46
C THR A 99 14.47 -8.55 0.47
N ASN A 100 14.73 -8.53 1.78
CA ASN A 100 13.85 -9.18 2.75
C ASN A 100 12.49 -8.47 2.89
N LEU A 101 12.47 -7.13 2.86
CA LEU A 101 11.20 -6.38 2.84
C LEU A 101 10.35 -6.70 1.61
N ILE A 102 10.99 -6.79 0.43
CA ILE A 102 10.29 -7.15 -0.81
C ILE A 102 9.76 -8.58 -0.72
N LYS A 103 10.58 -9.53 -0.27
CA LYS A 103 10.17 -10.94 -0.13
C LYS A 103 9.01 -11.11 0.86
N ALA A 104 9.09 -10.49 2.04
CA ALA A 104 8.00 -10.50 3.01
C ALA A 104 6.72 -9.89 2.42
N ALA A 105 6.83 -8.78 1.69
CA ALA A 105 5.70 -8.16 1.02
C ALA A 105 5.09 -9.08 -0.06
N GLU A 106 5.92 -9.77 -0.84
CA GLU A 106 5.47 -10.72 -1.86
C GLU A 106 4.68 -11.89 -1.30
N ASN A 107 5.03 -12.34 -0.10
CA ASN A 107 4.39 -13.49 0.55
C ASN A 107 3.11 -13.10 1.31
N THR A 108 3.04 -11.88 1.85
CA THR A 108 2.03 -11.53 2.88
C THR A 108 1.11 -10.38 2.49
N ILE A 109 1.45 -9.61 1.45
CA ILE A 109 0.63 -8.50 0.97
C ILE A 109 0.03 -8.86 -0.38
N LEU A 110 -1.30 -8.80 -0.45
CA LEU A 110 -2.06 -9.04 -1.67
C LEU A 110 -1.58 -8.13 -2.79
N LYS A 111 -1.46 -8.67 -4.00
CA LYS A 111 -1.11 -7.88 -5.19
C LYS A 111 -2.37 -7.26 -5.79
N PHE A 112 -2.27 -6.09 -6.42
CA PHE A 112 -3.39 -5.59 -7.21
C PHE A 112 -3.57 -6.50 -8.44
N ASN A 113 -4.45 -7.50 -8.30
CA ASN A 113 -4.86 -8.33 -9.42
C ASN A 113 -5.68 -7.48 -10.39
N GLY A 114 -5.01 -6.93 -11.40
CA GLY A 114 -5.67 -6.38 -12.59
C GLY A 114 -6.61 -7.44 -13.18
N LYS A 115 -7.92 -7.26 -13.01
CA LYS A 115 -8.98 -7.94 -13.79
C LYS A 115 -9.19 -9.45 -13.59
N LYS A 116 -8.78 -10.11 -12.49
CA LYS A 116 -9.12 -11.55 -12.27
C LYS A 116 -10.52 -11.86 -11.74
N ARG A 117 -11.40 -10.88 -11.51
CA ARG A 117 -12.75 -11.14 -10.96
C ARG A 117 -13.62 -12.08 -11.81
N ALA A 118 -13.39 -12.16 -13.12
CA ALA A 118 -14.22 -12.96 -14.02
C ALA A 118 -13.98 -14.47 -13.93
N ASN A 119 -12.79 -14.93 -13.52
CA ASN A 119 -12.42 -16.36 -13.53
C ASN A 119 -12.53 -17.05 -12.16
N ILE A 120 -12.78 -16.28 -11.09
CA ILE A 120 -12.83 -16.80 -9.71
C ILE A 120 -14.27 -17.22 -9.33
N LEU A 121 -15.27 -16.55 -9.91
CA LEU A 121 -16.66 -16.84 -9.59
C LEU A 121 -17.15 -18.05 -10.40
N PRO A 122 -17.86 -19.01 -9.77
CA PRO A 122 -18.54 -20.07 -10.48
C PRO A 122 -19.47 -19.54 -11.56
N LYS A 123 -19.58 -20.29 -12.67
CA LYS A 123 -20.37 -19.91 -13.84
C LYS A 123 -21.81 -19.48 -13.50
N TYR A 124 -22.47 -20.17 -12.58
CA TYR A 124 -23.83 -19.83 -12.16
C TYR A 124 -23.92 -18.45 -11.47
N VAL A 125 -22.91 -18.04 -10.70
CA VAL A 125 -22.87 -16.70 -10.08
C VAL A 125 -22.65 -15.62 -11.13
N LEU A 126 -21.79 -15.89 -12.12
CA LEU A 126 -21.58 -14.99 -13.25
C LEU A 126 -22.85 -14.81 -14.08
N ASP A 127 -23.60 -15.89 -14.31
CA ASP A 127 -24.86 -15.86 -15.04
C ASP A 127 -25.94 -15.10 -14.26
N LEU A 128 -25.99 -15.24 -12.92
CA LEU A 128 -26.84 -14.40 -12.05
C LEU A 128 -26.46 -12.92 -12.13
N ILE A 129 -25.17 -12.58 -12.17
CA ILE A 129 -24.71 -11.19 -12.32
C ILE A 129 -25.12 -10.61 -13.68
N LYS A 130 -24.96 -11.39 -14.76
CA LYS A 130 -25.40 -11.00 -16.10
C LYS A 130 -26.92 -10.78 -16.13
N TYR A 131 -27.69 -11.72 -15.57
CA TYR A 131 -29.13 -11.60 -15.48
C TYR A 131 -29.54 -10.35 -14.70
N LYS A 132 -28.95 -10.13 -13.52
CA LYS A 132 -29.16 -8.92 -12.70
C LYS A 132 -28.89 -7.63 -13.49
N ASN A 133 -27.82 -7.59 -14.30
CA ASN A 133 -27.47 -6.43 -15.11
C ASN A 133 -28.40 -6.25 -16.32
N SER A 134 -29.09 -7.30 -16.77
CA SER A 134 -30.05 -7.25 -17.88
C SER A 134 -31.44 -6.75 -17.46
N ILE A 135 -31.77 -6.79 -16.16
CA ILE A 135 -33.07 -6.36 -15.63
C ILE A 135 -33.22 -4.85 -15.80
N LYS A 136 -34.21 -4.45 -16.59
CA LYS A 136 -34.68 -3.06 -16.69
C LYS A 136 -35.82 -2.86 -15.70
N ILE A 137 -35.64 -2.00 -14.71
CA ILE A 137 -36.67 -1.73 -13.70
C ILE A 137 -37.80 -0.93 -14.35
N LYS A 138 -38.97 -1.55 -14.53
CA LYS A 138 -40.17 -0.89 -15.05
C LYS A 138 -41.32 -0.91 -14.04
N SER A 139 -41.24 -1.77 -13.04
CA SER A 139 -42.26 -1.97 -12.01
C SER A 139 -41.66 -2.14 -10.61
N SER A 140 -42.52 -2.00 -9.60
CA SER A 140 -42.18 -2.34 -8.20
C SER A 140 -41.78 -3.83 -8.06
N MET A 141 -42.41 -4.69 -8.86
CA MET A 141 -42.11 -6.13 -8.88
C MET A 141 -40.68 -6.39 -9.38
N ASP A 142 -40.23 -5.68 -10.42
CA ASP A 142 -38.85 -5.76 -10.93
C ASP A 142 -37.83 -5.32 -9.88
N LYS A 143 -38.17 -4.29 -9.10
CA LYS A 143 -37.32 -3.81 -7.99
C LYS A 143 -37.20 -4.86 -6.89
N CYS A 144 -38.30 -5.55 -6.55
CA CYS A 144 -38.30 -6.65 -5.59
C CYS A 144 -37.44 -7.82 -6.09
N LEU A 145 -37.61 -8.21 -7.37
CA LEU A 145 -36.81 -9.26 -8.00
C LEU A 145 -35.32 -8.91 -8.00
N LEU A 146 -34.95 -7.68 -8.38
CA LEU A 146 -33.57 -7.21 -8.37
C LEU A 146 -32.94 -7.29 -6.97
N ASN A 147 -33.70 -6.91 -5.93
CA ASN A 147 -33.21 -6.98 -4.55
C ASN A 147 -33.01 -8.42 -4.08
N LYS A 148 -33.91 -9.35 -4.45
CA LYS A 148 -33.74 -10.78 -4.17
C LYS A 148 -32.47 -11.33 -4.84
N ILE A 149 -32.26 -11.02 -6.12
CA ILE A 149 -31.07 -11.48 -6.87
C ILE A 149 -29.79 -10.89 -6.27
N LYS A 150 -29.79 -9.60 -5.90
CA LYS A 150 -28.66 -8.97 -5.21
C LYS A 150 -28.33 -9.67 -3.89
N LYS A 151 -29.34 -10.06 -3.11
CA LYS A 151 -29.17 -10.78 -1.85
C LYS A 151 -28.52 -12.15 -2.09
N ILE A 152 -29.06 -12.92 -3.03
CA ILE A 152 -28.53 -14.26 -3.40
C ILE A 152 -27.07 -14.15 -3.85
N ILE A 153 -26.75 -13.23 -4.75
CA ILE A 153 -25.36 -13.01 -5.22
C ILE A 153 -24.43 -12.67 -4.04
N LYS A 154 -24.89 -11.83 -3.11
CA LYS A 154 -24.10 -11.43 -1.93
C LYS A 154 -23.84 -12.62 -1.01
N GLU A 155 -24.86 -13.40 -0.69
CA GLU A 155 -24.75 -14.59 0.17
C GLU A 155 -23.80 -15.61 -0.44
N GLU A 156 -23.91 -15.84 -1.75
CA GLU A 156 -23.07 -16.80 -2.46
C GLU A 156 -21.60 -16.38 -2.50
N ILE A 157 -21.33 -15.09 -2.78
CA ILE A 157 -19.97 -14.56 -2.74
C ILE A 157 -19.37 -14.65 -1.33
N VAL A 158 -20.18 -14.41 -0.29
CA VAL A 158 -19.72 -14.55 1.11
C VAL A 158 -19.38 -16.01 1.42
N ALA A 159 -20.25 -16.96 1.04
CA ALA A 159 -20.03 -18.39 1.24
C ALA A 159 -18.80 -18.92 0.47
N LEU A 160 -18.56 -18.42 -0.75
CA LEU A 160 -17.38 -18.78 -1.54
C LEU A 160 -16.10 -18.22 -0.92
N LYS A 161 -16.12 -16.98 -0.43
CA LYS A 161 -14.99 -16.38 0.27
C LYS A 161 -14.65 -17.11 1.58
N SER A 162 -15.65 -17.61 2.31
CA SER A 162 -15.39 -18.38 3.52
C SER A 162 -14.85 -19.79 3.25
N LYS A 163 -15.14 -20.37 2.08
CA LYS A 163 -14.67 -21.71 1.69
C LYS A 163 -13.28 -21.70 1.04
N SER A 164 -12.90 -20.63 0.37
CA SER A 164 -11.63 -20.56 -0.37
C SER A 164 -11.12 -19.12 -0.41
N TRP A 165 -10.65 -18.64 0.74
CA TRP A 165 -10.17 -17.27 0.91
C TRP A 165 -9.03 -16.92 -0.08
N GLU A 166 -8.10 -17.86 -0.31
CA GLU A 166 -6.93 -17.70 -1.18
C GLU A 166 -7.28 -17.45 -2.66
N ASN A 167 -8.43 -17.95 -3.13
CA ASN A 167 -8.81 -17.83 -4.55
C ASN A 167 -9.47 -16.49 -4.89
N PHE A 168 -9.94 -15.73 -3.89
CA PHE A 168 -10.70 -14.50 -4.10
C PHE A 168 -9.89 -13.21 -3.99
N TYR A 169 -8.60 -13.32 -3.64
CA TYR A 169 -7.73 -12.18 -3.38
C TYR A 169 -6.43 -12.30 -4.16
#